data_AF-A0A3D2K3N5-F1
#
_entry.id   AF-A0A3D2K3N5-F1
#
_cell.length_a   1.000
_cell.length_b   1.000
_cell.length_c   1.000
_cell.angle_alpha   90.00
_cell.angle_beta   90.00
_cell.angle_gamma   90.00
#
_symmetry.space_group_name_H-M   'P 1'
#
loop_
_entity.id
_entity.type
_entity.pdbx_description
1 polymer ?
#
loop_
_entity_poly.entity_id
_entity_poly.type
_entity_poly.pdbx_seq_one_letter_code
_entity_poly.pdbx_strand_id
1 'polypeptide(L)'
;NYLYIATGDGGAANDPKKRSQDLSSYLGKLLRIDVSPKTGYRIPRDNPFKNKANAKSEIYAYGLRNPWRCSWDRKTGDFYIGDVGQNQWEEINFMAAGKGSGANYGWRLREGLIATPKNGVGGNKPSQAVDPIYVYKHGTRSNQGLSVTGGYVYRGPIKKLQGKYFFADYANPRIWSFELKNGKAVNTEDWTDRLRPQKGKINSIVSFNEDQDGNLMIVCLNGKIYMITAE
;
A
#
# COMPACT_ATOMS: atom_id res chain seq x y z
N ASN A 1 -12.31 -17.41 7.24
CA ASN A 1 -12.25 -16.00 6.80
C ASN A 1 -11.08 -15.33 7.50
N TYR A 2 -10.18 -14.73 6.74
CA TYR A 2 -9.03 -14.03 7.30
C TYR A 2 -9.21 -12.52 7.22
N LEU A 3 -8.80 -11.82 8.27
CA LEU A 3 -8.69 -10.37 8.30
C LEU A 3 -7.20 -9.99 8.26
N TYR A 4 -6.86 -9.04 7.39
CA TYR A 4 -5.54 -8.46 7.30
C TYR A 4 -5.55 -7.05 7.87
N ILE A 5 -4.56 -6.72 8.71
CA ILE A 5 -4.50 -5.46 9.45
C ILE A 5 -3.12 -4.86 9.22
N ALA A 6 -3.06 -3.71 8.54
CA ALA A 6 -1.82 -3.00 8.32
C ALA A 6 -1.59 -2.00 9.46
N THR A 7 -0.36 -1.91 9.95
CA THR A 7 0.04 -1.02 11.05
C THR A 7 1.31 -0.25 10.67
N GLY A 8 1.32 1.05 10.96
CA GLY A 8 2.52 1.86 10.84
C GLY A 8 3.55 1.58 11.95
N ASP A 9 4.75 2.11 11.78
CA ASP A 9 5.91 1.95 12.68
C ASP A 9 5.78 2.75 14.01
N GLY A 10 4.76 3.60 14.10
CA GLY A 10 4.48 4.48 15.24
C GLY A 10 4.98 5.92 15.07
N GLY A 11 5.41 6.33 13.87
CA GLY A 11 5.49 7.73 13.43
C GLY A 11 6.77 8.49 13.74
N ALA A 12 7.69 7.90 14.52
CA ALA A 12 8.98 8.53 14.80
C ALA A 12 9.92 8.42 13.59
N ALA A 13 10.56 9.53 13.22
CA ALA A 13 11.45 9.57 12.07
C ALA A 13 12.55 8.49 12.14
N ASN A 14 12.67 7.72 11.06
CA ASN A 14 13.61 6.64 10.85
C ASN A 14 13.42 5.48 11.82
N ASP A 15 12.24 5.27 12.41
CA ASP A 15 11.92 4.17 13.33
C ASP A 15 13.06 3.86 14.33
N PRO A 16 13.37 4.78 15.26
CA PRO A 16 14.55 4.66 16.12
C PRO A 16 14.50 3.43 17.03
N LYS A 17 13.29 2.93 17.33
CA LYS A 17 13.06 1.71 18.11
C LYS A 17 13.08 0.43 17.25
N LYS A 18 13.34 0.54 15.94
CA LYS A 18 13.44 -0.57 14.99
C LYS A 18 12.20 -1.46 14.96
N ARG A 19 11.04 -0.90 15.30
CA ARG A 19 9.78 -1.61 15.49
C ARG A 19 9.35 -2.37 14.26
N SER A 20 9.59 -1.82 13.08
CA SER A 20 9.18 -2.39 11.80
C SER A 20 9.88 -3.72 11.53
N GLN A 21 11.15 -3.84 11.95
CA GLN A 21 11.96 -5.06 11.86
C GLN A 21 11.85 -5.95 13.10
N ASP A 22 11.46 -5.40 14.24
CA ASP A 22 11.22 -6.14 15.48
C ASP A 22 9.93 -6.97 15.39
N LEU A 23 10.08 -8.31 15.39
CA LEU A 23 8.95 -9.24 15.32
C LEU A 23 8.21 -9.37 16.66
N SER A 24 8.74 -8.85 17.76
CA SER A 24 8.04 -8.79 19.05
C SER A 24 7.03 -7.63 19.13
N SER A 25 7.05 -6.73 18.14
CA SER A 25 6.18 -5.56 18.02
C SER A 25 5.08 -5.76 16.97
N TYR A 26 3.90 -5.17 17.22
CA TYR A 26 2.81 -5.09 16.24
C TYR A 26 2.92 -3.91 15.27
N LEU A 27 3.93 -3.04 15.40
CA LEU A 27 4.09 -1.83 14.59
C LEU A 27 4.95 -2.10 13.35
N GLY A 28 4.60 -1.48 12.22
CA GLY A 28 5.25 -1.67 10.92
C GLY A 28 4.99 -3.06 10.34
N LYS A 29 3.76 -3.57 10.48
CA LYS A 29 3.38 -4.96 10.16
C LYS A 29 2.15 -5.01 9.26
N LEU A 30 2.04 -6.12 8.54
CA LEU A 30 0.77 -6.65 8.08
C LEU A 30 0.44 -7.87 8.94
N LEU A 31 -0.60 -7.76 9.75
CA LEU A 31 -1.10 -8.85 10.59
C LEU A 31 -2.15 -9.65 9.82
N ARG A 32 -2.28 -10.95 10.12
CA ARG A 32 -3.32 -11.82 9.59
C ARG A 32 -3.91 -12.68 10.70
N ILE A 33 -5.22 -12.58 10.88
CA ILE A 33 -5.98 -13.33 11.90
C ILE A 33 -7.17 -14.06 11.27
N ASP A 34 -7.59 -15.16 11.88
CA ASP A 34 -8.80 -15.90 11.52
C ASP A 34 -9.99 -15.43 12.37
N VAL A 35 -10.96 -14.81 11.70
CA VAL A 35 -12.16 -14.21 12.30
C VAL A 35 -13.40 -15.10 12.16
N SER A 36 -13.23 -16.38 11.79
CA SER A 36 -14.34 -17.33 11.76
C SER A 36 -14.88 -17.81 13.12
N PRO A 37 -14.15 -17.74 14.26
CA PRO A 37 -14.75 -17.97 15.57
C PRO A 37 -15.89 -16.97 15.88
N LYS A 38 -16.89 -17.39 16.68
CA LYS A 38 -17.99 -16.51 17.13
C LYS A 38 -17.50 -15.36 18.04
N THR A 39 -16.44 -15.60 18.81
CA THR A 39 -15.84 -14.62 19.71
C THR A 39 -14.32 -14.64 19.56
N GLY A 40 -13.69 -13.46 19.61
CA GLY A 40 -12.25 -13.31 19.44
C GLY A 40 -11.76 -13.70 18.04
N TYR A 41 -10.51 -14.15 17.96
CA TYR A 41 -9.87 -14.62 16.73
C TYR A 41 -8.96 -15.81 17.01
N ARG A 42 -8.56 -16.52 15.95
CA ARG A 42 -7.50 -17.54 16.00
C ARG A 42 -6.30 -17.09 15.18
N ILE A 43 -5.13 -17.63 15.53
CA ILE A 43 -3.94 -17.52 14.67
C ILE A 43 -4.05 -18.53 13.52
N PRO A 44 -4.01 -18.10 12.25
CA PRO A 44 -3.93 -19.01 11.11
C PRO A 44 -2.76 -19.98 11.26
N ARG A 45 -2.98 -21.25 10.94
CA ARG A 45 -1.97 -22.31 11.12
C ARG A 45 -0.72 -22.08 10.27
N ASP A 46 -0.90 -21.41 9.14
CA ASP A 46 0.12 -21.09 8.14
C ASP A 46 0.71 -19.68 8.31
N ASN A 47 0.47 -19.00 9.44
CA ASN A 47 1.18 -17.75 9.73
C ASN A 47 2.70 -18.00 9.90
N PRO A 48 3.55 -17.20 9.24
CA PRO A 48 4.99 -17.49 9.10
C PRO A 48 5.76 -17.45 10.42
N PHE A 49 5.25 -16.73 11.41
CA PHE A 49 5.95 -16.50 12.69
C PHE A 49 5.26 -17.14 13.89
N LYS A 50 4.19 -17.93 13.69
CA LYS A 50 3.37 -18.50 14.77
C LYS A 50 4.17 -19.27 15.84
N ASN A 51 5.18 -20.01 15.42
CA ASN A 51 6.01 -20.86 16.29
C ASN A 51 7.42 -20.27 16.50
N LYS A 52 7.66 -19.01 16.13
CA LYS A 52 8.96 -18.37 16.26
C LYS A 52 9.05 -17.70 17.64
N ALA A 53 10.03 -18.10 18.44
CA ALA A 53 10.31 -17.45 19.72
C ALA A 53 10.54 -15.95 19.50
N ASN A 54 10.02 -15.12 20.41
CA ASN A 54 10.11 -13.66 20.37
C ASN A 54 9.49 -13.01 19.11
N ALA A 55 8.52 -13.69 18.46
CA ALA A 55 7.71 -13.10 17.40
C ALA A 55 6.22 -13.13 17.76
N LYS A 56 5.48 -12.11 17.32
CA LYS A 56 4.02 -12.09 17.39
C LYS A 56 3.42 -12.99 16.32
N SER A 57 2.60 -13.93 16.74
CA SER A 57 2.04 -14.99 15.90
C SER A 57 1.07 -14.46 14.83
N GLU A 58 0.55 -13.26 15.01
CA GLU A 58 -0.34 -12.54 14.11
C GLU A 58 0.40 -11.98 12.90
N ILE A 59 1.73 -11.81 12.96
CA ILE A 59 2.49 -11.20 11.87
C ILE A 59 2.44 -12.10 10.63
N TYR A 60 2.00 -11.51 9.52
CA TYR A 60 2.02 -12.12 8.19
C TYR A 60 3.15 -11.55 7.33
N ALA A 61 3.35 -10.23 7.35
CA ALA A 61 4.49 -9.55 6.75
C ALA A 61 4.95 -8.39 7.64
N TYR A 62 6.15 -7.87 7.41
CA TYR A 62 6.76 -6.86 8.27
C TYR A 62 7.65 -5.90 7.47
N GLY A 63 8.20 -4.88 8.13
CA GLY A 63 9.07 -3.90 7.50
C GLY A 63 8.33 -2.85 6.67
N LEU A 64 7.09 -2.53 7.06
CA LEU A 64 6.29 -1.43 6.51
C LEU A 64 6.52 -0.16 7.33
N ARG A 65 6.35 1.03 6.73
CA ARG A 65 6.47 2.32 7.44
C ARG A 65 5.13 2.83 7.93
N ASN A 66 4.27 3.21 7.00
CA ASN A 66 2.96 3.80 7.23
C ASN A 66 2.00 3.39 6.09
N PRO A 67 1.58 2.11 6.06
CA PRO A 67 0.62 1.61 5.08
C PRO A 67 -0.73 2.31 5.26
N TRP A 68 -1.15 3.10 4.26
CA TRP A 68 -2.36 3.93 4.32
C TRP A 68 -3.58 3.22 3.73
N ARG A 69 -3.63 3.04 2.40
CA ARG A 69 -4.64 2.20 1.74
C ARG A 69 -4.02 0.93 1.22
N CYS A 70 -4.59 -0.18 1.65
CA CYS A 70 -4.36 -1.49 1.05
C CYS A 70 -5.64 -1.97 0.36
N SER A 71 -5.51 -2.76 -0.69
CA SER A 71 -6.65 -3.35 -1.39
C SER A 71 -6.31 -4.72 -1.96
N TRP A 72 -7.35 -5.55 -2.05
CA TRP A 72 -7.31 -6.80 -2.80
C TRP A 72 -7.84 -6.54 -4.20
N ASP A 73 -7.19 -7.08 -5.22
CA ASP A 73 -7.81 -7.24 -6.51
C ASP A 73 -8.88 -8.34 -6.41
N ARG A 74 -10.16 -7.96 -6.51
CA ARG A 74 -11.30 -8.89 -6.41
C ARG A 74 -11.26 -10.03 -7.41
N LYS A 75 -10.55 -9.87 -8.53
CA LYS A 75 -10.47 -10.89 -9.58
C LYS A 75 -9.33 -11.88 -9.34
N THR A 76 -8.15 -11.41 -8.94
CA THR A 76 -6.94 -12.25 -8.87
C THR A 76 -6.58 -12.66 -7.44
N GLY A 77 -7.08 -11.93 -6.44
CA GLY A 77 -6.66 -12.10 -5.04
C GLY A 77 -5.26 -11.53 -4.76
N ASP A 78 -4.71 -10.72 -5.66
CA ASP A 78 -3.47 -9.99 -5.41
C ASP A 78 -3.70 -8.85 -4.41
N PHE A 79 -2.67 -8.48 -3.65
CA PHE A 79 -2.74 -7.45 -2.63
C PHE A 79 -1.78 -6.30 -2.94
N TYR A 80 -2.29 -5.08 -2.83
CA TYR A 80 -1.53 -3.86 -3.00
C TYR A 80 -1.54 -3.06 -1.70
N ILE A 81 -0.43 -2.39 -1.43
CA ILE A 81 -0.23 -1.56 -0.24
C ILE A 81 0.36 -0.23 -0.68
N GLY A 82 -0.36 0.87 -0.52
CA GLY A 82 0.24 2.19 -0.52
C GLY A 82 0.92 2.45 0.81
N ASP A 83 2.25 2.50 0.83
CA ASP A 83 3.04 2.73 2.04
C ASP A 83 3.71 4.11 1.97
N VAL A 84 3.36 4.99 2.92
CA VAL A 84 3.80 6.37 2.90
C VAL A 84 5.28 6.46 3.27
N GLY A 85 6.03 7.16 2.42
CA GLY A 85 7.45 7.44 2.56
C GLY A 85 7.80 8.40 3.69
N GLN A 86 9.08 8.50 4.03
CA GLN A 86 9.51 9.49 5.01
C GLN A 86 9.83 10.84 4.36
N ASN A 87 10.85 10.87 3.50
CA ASN A 87 11.42 12.08 2.94
C ASN A 87 11.80 11.95 1.45
N GLN A 88 12.00 10.74 0.94
CA GLN A 88 12.58 10.53 -0.39
C GLN A 88 11.61 9.88 -1.37
N TRP A 89 10.91 8.83 -0.94
CA TRP A 89 10.15 7.97 -1.83
C TRP A 89 8.84 7.53 -1.20
N GLU A 90 7.78 7.74 -1.95
CA GLU A 90 6.50 7.08 -1.75
C GLU A 90 6.49 5.76 -2.51
N GLU A 91 5.77 4.74 -2.01
CA GLU A 91 5.84 3.39 -2.58
C GLU A 91 4.50 2.65 -2.65
N ILE A 92 4.36 1.83 -3.70
CA ILE A 92 3.33 0.80 -3.83
C ILE A 92 4.01 -0.56 -3.72
N ASN A 93 3.68 -1.29 -2.66
CA ASN A 93 4.09 -2.66 -2.44
C ASN A 93 3.02 -3.64 -2.97
N PHE A 94 3.45 -4.85 -3.32
CA PHE A 94 2.59 -5.85 -3.96
C PHE A 94 2.89 -7.26 -3.46
N MET A 95 1.83 -8.05 -3.29
CA MET A 95 1.91 -9.49 -3.09
C MET A 95 0.97 -10.19 -4.06
N ALA A 96 1.52 -11.12 -4.83
CA ALA A 96 0.70 -12.05 -5.59
C ALA A 96 -0.15 -12.89 -4.62
N ALA A 97 -1.35 -13.28 -5.07
CA ALA A 97 -2.26 -14.14 -4.31
C ALA A 97 -1.53 -15.31 -3.62
N GLY A 98 -1.60 -15.36 -2.28
CA GLY A 98 -0.99 -16.41 -1.47
C GLY A 98 0.54 -16.40 -1.38
N LYS A 99 1.24 -15.39 -1.92
CA LYS A 99 2.72 -15.31 -1.94
C LYS A 99 3.32 -14.29 -0.96
N GLY A 100 2.51 -13.75 -0.06
CA GLY A 100 2.91 -12.69 0.87
C GLY A 100 3.51 -13.13 2.20
N SER A 101 3.44 -14.42 2.52
CA SER A 101 3.78 -14.94 3.85
C SER A 101 5.26 -14.74 4.17
N GLY A 102 5.54 -13.99 5.25
CA GLY A 102 6.88 -13.73 5.75
C GLY A 102 7.62 -12.61 5.01
N ALA A 103 6.96 -11.88 4.09
CA ALA A 103 7.58 -10.80 3.36
C ALA A 103 8.13 -9.71 4.30
N ASN A 104 9.33 -9.22 4.00
CA ASN A 104 9.94 -8.06 4.64
C ASN A 104 9.97 -6.91 3.63
N TYR A 105 9.30 -5.78 3.89
CA TYR A 105 9.31 -4.62 2.99
C TYR A 105 10.48 -3.67 3.23
N GLY A 106 11.38 -4.01 4.16
CA GLY A 106 12.69 -3.40 4.29
C GLY A 106 12.76 -2.13 5.13
N TRP A 107 11.66 -1.43 5.40
CA TRP A 107 11.66 -0.31 6.37
C TRP A 107 12.07 -0.83 7.75
N ARG A 108 13.00 -0.21 8.48
CA ARG A 108 13.61 1.13 8.31
C ARG A 108 14.87 1.24 7.47
N LEU A 109 15.40 0.12 6.99
CA LEU A 109 16.72 0.07 6.33
C LEU A 109 16.65 0.54 4.88
N ARG A 110 15.47 0.41 4.27
CA ARG A 110 15.12 0.85 2.92
C ARG A 110 14.03 1.90 2.96
N GLU A 111 14.09 2.85 2.03
CA GLU A 111 13.01 3.79 1.72
C GLU A 111 12.84 3.77 0.20
N GLY A 112 11.75 3.16 -0.29
CA GLY A 112 11.66 2.77 -1.69
C GLY A 112 12.82 1.85 -2.10
N LEU A 113 13.46 2.15 -3.23
CA LEU A 113 14.55 1.34 -3.78
C LEU A 113 15.94 1.73 -3.27
N ILE A 114 16.06 2.67 -2.33
CA ILE A 114 17.36 3.12 -1.79
C ILE A 114 17.56 2.71 -0.34
N ALA A 115 18.82 2.73 0.12
CA ALA A 115 19.09 2.68 1.54
C ALA A 115 18.56 3.96 2.20
N THR A 116 17.95 3.84 3.37
CA THR A 116 17.47 5.02 4.12
C THR A 116 18.61 6.01 4.29
N PRO A 117 18.48 7.27 3.82
CA PRO A 117 19.59 8.22 3.74
C PRO A 117 19.87 8.88 5.10
N LYS A 118 20.14 8.05 6.12
CA LYS A 118 20.46 8.46 7.47
C LYS A 118 21.56 7.55 8.04
N ASN A 119 22.66 8.16 8.44
CA ASN A 119 23.80 7.47 9.07
C ASN A 119 23.34 6.66 10.29
N GLY A 120 23.80 5.42 10.40
CA GLY A 120 23.40 4.48 11.46
C GLY A 120 21.98 3.90 11.31
N VAL A 121 21.30 4.19 10.20
CA VAL A 121 19.98 3.65 9.88
C VAL A 121 19.99 2.87 8.58
N GLY A 122 20.32 3.53 7.48
CA GLY A 122 20.46 2.86 6.19
C GLY A 122 21.60 1.84 6.24
N GLY A 123 21.58 0.93 5.27
CA GLY A 123 22.64 -0.06 5.11
C GLY A 123 22.32 -1.04 4.00
N ASN A 124 22.94 -2.22 4.10
CA ASN A 124 22.66 -3.32 3.19
C ASN A 124 21.17 -3.68 3.23
N LYS A 125 20.60 -3.90 2.06
CA LYS A 125 19.23 -4.38 1.93
C LYS A 125 19.10 -5.73 2.64
N PRO A 126 18.08 -5.95 3.49
CA PRO A 126 17.84 -7.26 4.07
C PRO A 126 17.73 -8.31 2.96
N SER A 127 18.33 -9.48 3.13
CA SER A 127 18.37 -10.52 2.09
C SER A 127 16.98 -10.99 1.65
N GLN A 128 15.99 -10.90 2.54
CA GLN A 128 14.59 -11.26 2.29
C GLN A 128 13.71 -10.05 1.96
N ALA A 129 14.29 -8.87 1.73
CA ALA A 129 13.50 -7.69 1.46
C ALA A 129 12.87 -7.73 0.06
N VAL A 130 11.55 -7.56 0.03
CA VAL A 130 10.73 -7.41 -1.17
C VAL A 130 10.79 -5.95 -1.58
N ASP A 131 11.13 -5.69 -2.84
CA ASP A 131 11.10 -4.32 -3.36
C ASP A 131 9.66 -3.89 -3.68
N PRO A 132 9.33 -2.60 -3.51
CA PRO A 132 8.11 -2.05 -4.06
C PRO A 132 8.07 -2.18 -5.57
N ILE A 133 6.87 -2.37 -6.11
CA ILE A 133 6.66 -2.52 -7.56
C ILE A 133 6.58 -1.17 -8.28
N TYR A 134 6.35 -0.09 -7.53
CA TYR A 134 6.33 1.27 -8.02
C TYR A 134 6.78 2.23 -6.91
N VAL A 135 7.64 3.18 -7.27
CA VAL A 135 8.09 4.25 -6.37
C VAL A 135 8.06 5.58 -7.10
N TYR A 136 7.81 6.66 -6.37
CA TYR A 136 7.93 8.01 -6.91
C TYR A 136 8.54 8.97 -5.90
N LYS A 137 9.28 9.96 -6.41
CA LYS A 137 10.07 10.85 -5.56
C LYS A 137 9.17 11.82 -4.80
N HIS A 138 9.64 12.22 -3.63
CA HIS A 138 9.05 13.35 -2.92
C HIS A 138 9.17 14.63 -3.75
N GLY A 139 8.08 15.41 -3.83
CA GLY A 139 8.04 16.68 -4.52
C GLY A 139 6.66 17.02 -5.10
N THR A 140 6.61 18.04 -5.97
CA THR A 140 5.35 18.62 -6.47
C THR A 140 5.21 18.56 -8.00
N ARG A 141 6.18 17.94 -8.70
CA ARG A 141 6.05 17.69 -10.15
C ARG A 141 4.95 16.66 -10.43
N SER A 142 4.55 16.52 -11.70
CA SER A 142 3.45 15.62 -12.11
C SER A 142 3.70 14.14 -11.86
N ASN A 143 4.95 13.73 -11.62
CA ASN A 143 5.36 12.36 -11.29
C ASN A 143 5.95 12.25 -9.87
N GLN A 144 5.60 13.19 -8.99
CA GLN A 144 6.07 13.28 -7.61
C GLN A 144 4.88 13.46 -6.67
N GLY A 145 5.09 13.25 -5.37
CA GLY A 145 4.09 13.54 -4.34
C GLY A 145 4.73 13.54 -2.96
N LEU A 146 3.96 13.50 -1.87
CA LEU A 146 4.51 13.55 -0.51
C LEU A 146 3.75 12.66 0.49
N SER A 147 2.72 11.96 0.02
CA SER A 147 1.89 11.08 0.83
C SER A 147 1.04 10.21 -0.09
N VAL A 148 1.51 9.01 -0.42
CA VAL A 148 0.75 8.07 -1.24
C VAL A 148 -0.53 7.68 -0.53
N THR A 149 -1.64 7.84 -1.24
CA THR A 149 -2.94 7.38 -0.75
C THR A 149 -3.09 5.88 -0.96
N GLY A 150 -2.48 5.30 -2.00
CA GLY A 150 -2.79 3.96 -2.49
C GLY A 150 -4.12 3.94 -3.25
N GLY A 151 -4.63 2.76 -3.60
CA GLY A 151 -5.90 2.64 -4.31
C GLY A 151 -6.27 1.21 -4.67
N TYR A 152 -6.89 1.00 -5.84
CA TYR A 152 -7.58 -0.25 -6.22
C TYR A 152 -7.33 -0.59 -7.69
N VAL A 153 -7.38 -1.89 -8.00
CA VAL A 153 -7.45 -2.37 -9.38
C VAL A 153 -8.86 -2.16 -9.91
N TYR A 154 -9.00 -1.47 -11.04
CA TYR A 154 -10.29 -1.24 -11.65
C TYR A 154 -10.86 -2.54 -12.24
N ARG A 155 -12.06 -2.92 -11.76
CA ARG A 155 -12.81 -4.12 -12.20
C ARG A 155 -14.22 -3.82 -12.69
N GLY A 156 -14.57 -2.55 -12.87
CA GLY A 156 -15.89 -2.08 -13.31
C GLY A 156 -16.19 -2.11 -14.81
N PRO A 157 -17.30 -1.54 -15.26
CA PRO A 157 -17.81 -1.72 -16.63
C PRO A 157 -16.96 -1.07 -17.74
N ILE A 158 -16.08 -0.11 -17.42
CA ILE A 158 -15.30 0.63 -18.44
C ILE A 158 -14.13 -0.23 -18.93
N LYS A 159 -14.30 -0.86 -20.10
CA LYS A 159 -13.32 -1.81 -20.69
C LYS A 159 -11.89 -1.29 -20.74
N LYS A 160 -11.68 -0.01 -21.10
CA LYS A 160 -10.33 0.60 -21.22
C LYS A 160 -9.58 0.71 -19.90
N LEU A 161 -10.27 0.62 -18.75
CA LEU A 161 -9.66 0.75 -17.43
C LEU A 161 -9.37 -0.60 -16.76
N GLN A 162 -9.87 -1.70 -17.34
CA GLN A 162 -9.79 -3.03 -16.75
C GLN A 162 -8.37 -3.44 -16.39
N GLY A 163 -8.15 -3.79 -15.12
CA GLY A 163 -6.87 -4.27 -14.62
C GLY A 163 -5.83 -3.18 -14.32
N LYS A 164 -6.14 -1.90 -14.55
CA LYS A 164 -5.29 -0.80 -14.12
C LYS A 164 -5.43 -0.59 -12.61
N TYR A 165 -4.32 -0.53 -11.89
CA TYR A 165 -4.30 -0.12 -10.48
C TYR A 165 -4.26 1.41 -10.41
N PHE A 166 -5.35 2.01 -9.94
CA PHE A 166 -5.45 3.44 -9.71
C PHE A 166 -4.97 3.79 -8.31
N PHE A 167 -4.23 4.88 -8.19
CA PHE A 167 -3.74 5.41 -6.92
C PHE A 167 -3.59 6.93 -7.02
N ALA A 168 -3.41 7.58 -5.87
CA ALA A 168 -3.24 9.02 -5.79
C ALA A 168 -2.21 9.38 -4.73
N ASP A 169 -1.89 10.66 -4.68
CA ASP A 169 -1.16 11.29 -3.58
C ASP A 169 -2.05 12.34 -2.90
N TYR A 170 -2.01 12.38 -1.57
CA TYR A 170 -2.85 13.28 -0.78
C TYR A 170 -2.39 14.75 -0.89
N ALA A 171 -1.07 14.97 -0.85
CA ALA A 171 -0.47 16.31 -0.73
C ALA A 171 -0.28 16.99 -2.10
N ASN A 172 0.13 16.22 -3.11
CA ASN A 172 0.12 16.63 -4.50
C ASN A 172 -1.02 15.85 -5.19
N PRO A 173 -2.25 16.40 -5.33
CA PRO A 173 -3.47 15.66 -5.64
C PRO A 173 -3.52 15.16 -7.09
N ARG A 174 -2.59 14.27 -7.42
CA ARG A 174 -2.41 13.60 -8.69
C ARG A 174 -3.09 12.24 -8.61
N ILE A 175 -3.65 11.82 -9.72
CA ILE A 175 -4.27 10.51 -9.87
C ILE A 175 -3.54 9.81 -10.98
N TRP A 176 -2.96 8.66 -10.68
CA TRP A 176 -2.24 7.84 -11.64
C TRP A 176 -2.84 6.45 -11.73
N SER A 177 -2.46 5.74 -12.78
CA SER A 177 -2.63 4.30 -12.84
C SER A 177 -1.41 3.61 -13.40
N PHE A 178 -1.24 2.32 -13.14
CA PHE A 178 -0.35 1.45 -13.90
C PHE A 178 -1.01 0.09 -14.16
N GLU A 179 -0.44 -0.69 -15.06
CA GLU A 179 -0.77 -2.10 -15.26
C GLU A 179 0.29 -2.98 -14.58
N LEU A 180 -0.13 -4.10 -14.00
CA LEU A 180 0.80 -5.07 -13.46
C LEU A 180 1.16 -6.11 -14.52
N LYS A 181 2.45 -6.24 -14.84
CA LYS A 181 2.96 -7.29 -15.72
C LYS A 181 4.20 -7.94 -15.09
N ASN A 182 4.15 -9.27 -14.90
CA ASN A 182 5.23 -10.05 -14.30
C ASN A 182 5.71 -9.48 -12.95
N GLY A 183 4.78 -9.05 -12.09
CA GLY A 183 5.08 -8.47 -10.78
C GLY A 183 5.72 -7.08 -10.82
N LYS A 184 5.62 -6.35 -11.93
CA LYS A 184 6.14 -4.99 -12.08
C LYS A 184 5.06 -4.04 -12.61
N ALA A 185 5.09 -2.80 -12.15
CA ALA A 185 4.27 -1.74 -12.72
C ALA A 185 4.80 -1.36 -14.12
N VAL A 186 3.90 -1.30 -15.10
CA VAL A 186 4.16 -0.86 -16.47
C VAL A 186 3.04 0.09 -16.92
N ASN A 187 3.26 0.81 -18.03
CA ASN A 187 2.25 1.68 -18.64
C ASN A 187 1.63 2.68 -17.64
N THR A 188 2.48 3.38 -16.88
CA THR A 188 2.01 4.39 -15.94
C THR A 188 1.38 5.56 -16.68
N GLU A 189 0.20 5.99 -16.25
CA GLU A 189 -0.58 7.09 -16.84
C GLU A 189 -0.98 8.09 -15.76
N ASP A 190 -0.93 9.40 -16.08
CA ASP A 190 -1.51 10.48 -15.27
C ASP A 190 -2.93 10.79 -15.75
N TRP A 191 -3.91 10.65 -14.85
CA TRP A 191 -5.33 10.83 -15.09
C TRP A 191 -5.87 12.14 -14.52
N THR A 192 -5.03 12.95 -13.87
CA THR A 192 -5.45 14.12 -13.08
C THR A 192 -6.35 15.07 -13.87
N ASP A 193 -5.97 15.41 -15.10
CA ASP A 193 -6.74 16.32 -15.94
C ASP A 193 -7.96 15.63 -16.59
N ARG A 194 -7.83 14.35 -16.96
CA ARG A 194 -8.91 13.57 -17.58
C ARG A 194 -10.07 13.29 -16.61
N LEU A 195 -9.77 13.18 -15.32
CA LEU A 195 -10.76 12.93 -14.26
C LEU A 195 -11.29 14.24 -13.63
N ARG A 196 -10.97 15.39 -14.21
CA ARG A 196 -11.40 16.68 -13.64
C ARG A 196 -12.94 16.79 -13.69
N PRO A 197 -13.61 17.06 -12.56
CA PRO A 197 -15.05 17.29 -12.55
C PRO A 197 -15.39 18.58 -13.30
N GLN A 198 -16.66 18.71 -13.72
CA GLN A 198 -17.16 19.92 -14.39
C GLN A 198 -16.90 21.21 -13.58
N LYS A 199 -16.97 21.12 -12.24
CA LYS A 199 -16.69 22.23 -11.32
C LYS A 199 -15.61 21.86 -10.32
N GLY A 200 -14.56 22.67 -10.29
CA GLY A 200 -13.47 22.55 -9.32
C GLY A 200 -12.40 21.54 -9.69
N LYS A 201 -11.71 21.01 -8.68
CA LYS A 201 -10.63 20.02 -8.80
C LYS A 201 -10.85 18.92 -7.77
N ILE A 202 -10.35 17.73 -8.06
CA ILE A 202 -10.26 16.66 -7.07
C ILE A 202 -9.01 16.94 -6.22
N ASN A 203 -9.15 16.96 -4.90
CA ASN A 203 -8.07 17.21 -3.95
C ASN A 203 -8.35 16.51 -2.62
N SER A 204 -7.38 16.54 -1.70
CA SER A 204 -7.48 15.90 -0.39
C SER A 204 -7.90 14.42 -0.50
N ILE A 205 -7.32 13.71 -1.46
CA ILE A 205 -7.69 12.33 -1.79
C ILE A 205 -7.15 11.41 -0.70
N VAL A 206 -8.03 10.79 0.08
CA VAL A 206 -7.66 9.95 1.24
C VAL A 206 -8.01 8.48 1.05
N SER A 207 -8.79 8.16 0.02
CA SER A 207 -9.04 6.78 -0.38
C SER A 207 -9.54 6.71 -1.82
N PHE A 208 -9.54 5.50 -2.34
CA PHE A 208 -10.45 5.05 -3.37
C PHE A 208 -11.43 4.04 -2.73
N ASN A 209 -12.51 3.72 -3.42
CA ASN A 209 -13.40 2.62 -3.06
C ASN A 209 -14.08 2.05 -4.30
N GLU A 210 -14.66 0.87 -4.21
CA GLU A 210 -15.41 0.25 -5.30
C GLU A 210 -16.80 -0.18 -4.83
N ASP A 211 -17.79 -0.11 -5.72
CA ASP A 211 -19.12 -0.66 -5.46
C ASP A 211 -19.22 -2.14 -5.87
N GLN A 212 -20.43 -2.70 -5.81
CA GLN A 212 -20.67 -4.10 -6.15
C GLN A 212 -20.35 -4.42 -7.61
N ASP A 213 -20.59 -3.46 -8.51
CA ASP A 213 -20.34 -3.54 -9.95
C ASP A 213 -18.88 -3.24 -10.33
N GLY A 214 -18.06 -2.82 -9.35
CA GLY A 214 -16.65 -2.48 -9.54
C GLY A 214 -16.44 -1.06 -10.07
N ASN A 215 -17.45 -0.18 -10.03
CA ASN A 215 -17.24 1.24 -10.32
C ASN A 215 -16.29 1.82 -9.27
N LEU A 216 -15.28 2.54 -9.75
CA LEU A 216 -14.25 3.10 -8.90
C LEU A 216 -14.63 4.50 -8.46
N MET A 217 -14.58 4.73 -7.16
CA MET A 217 -14.83 6.01 -6.51
C MET A 217 -13.55 6.58 -5.92
N ILE A 218 -13.42 7.91 -5.95
CA ILE A 218 -12.39 8.70 -5.30
C ILE A 218 -13.01 9.36 -4.07
N VAL A 219 -12.42 9.14 -2.90
CA VAL A 219 -12.91 9.64 -1.62
C VAL A 219 -11.99 10.74 -1.11
N CYS A 220 -12.57 11.91 -0.84
CA CYS A 220 -11.84 13.09 -0.42
C CYS A 220 -12.16 13.45 1.04
N LEU A 221 -11.15 13.93 1.77
CA LEU A 221 -11.26 14.31 3.19
C LEU A 221 -12.24 15.48 3.42
N ASN A 222 -12.47 16.29 2.37
CA ASN A 222 -13.40 17.42 2.38
C ASN A 222 -14.89 16.98 2.24
N GLY A 223 -15.18 15.69 2.35
CA GLY A 223 -16.53 15.14 2.29
C GLY A 223 -17.05 14.83 0.88
N LYS A 224 -16.26 15.09 -0.17
CA LYS A 224 -16.65 14.79 -1.55
C LYS A 224 -16.29 13.35 -1.93
N ILE A 225 -17.17 12.74 -2.72
CA ILE A 225 -16.94 11.45 -3.37
C ILE A 225 -17.22 11.62 -4.86
N TYR A 226 -16.29 11.16 -5.69
CA TYR A 226 -16.41 11.19 -7.15
C TYR A 226 -16.42 9.77 -7.68
N MET A 227 -17.29 9.45 -8.64
CA MET A 227 -17.25 8.18 -9.36
C MET A 227 -16.59 8.37 -10.71
N ILE A 228 -15.70 7.46 -11.12
CA ILE A 228 -15.10 7.46 -12.45
C ILE A 228 -16.12 6.89 -13.44
N THR A 229 -16.48 7.69 -14.45
CA THR A 229 -17.43 7.32 -15.51
C THR A 229 -16.74 7.22 -16.87
N ALA A 230 -17.40 6.59 -17.83
CA ALA A 230 -17.03 6.74 -19.23
C ALA A 230 -17.29 8.19 -19.68
N GLU A 231 -16.61 8.59 -20.76
CA GLU A 231 -16.98 9.78 -21.55
C GLU A 231 -18.30 9.56 -22.27
#